data_AF-A0A4R5NIQ9-F1
#
_entry.id   AF-A0A4R5NIQ9-F1
#
_cell.length_a   1.000
_cell.length_b   1.000
_cell.length_c   1.000
_cell.angle_alpha   90.00
_cell.angle_beta   90.00
_cell.angle_gamma   90.00
#
_symmetry.space_group_name_H-M   'P 1'
#
loop_
_entity.id
_entity.type
_entity.pdbx_description
1 polymer ?
#
loop_
_entity_poly.entity_id
_entity_poly.type
_entity_poly.pdbx_seq_one_letter_code
_entity_poly.pdbx_strand_id
1 'polypeptide(L)'
;MSEFNYEGIKSGLKRADILNRMEDTLSDFRYNHCLRVEKTSRALAAEFGGDVDRAGLAGLLHDYAKERSDEEFITEINKKHLDPELLHANNAIWHGIVGAEIIKDELGIYDEDVLNAIRRHTVGSTNMTQVDKAVFVGDFIEPGRDFPGIDEARKYAEKSLDSAVTFELKHSIQHLVDTNREIYPATFVSYNYWIKKGEL
;
A
#
# COMPACT_ATOMS: atom_id res chain seq x y z
N MET A 1 -17.62 17.39 -2.96
CA MET A 1 -16.60 17.77 -1.96
C MET A 1 -16.15 16.50 -1.30
N SER A 2 -14.87 16.17 -1.40
CA SER A 2 -14.25 15.03 -0.71
C SER A 2 -14.14 15.38 0.77
N GLU A 3 -15.19 15.11 1.54
CA GLU A 3 -15.08 15.15 2.99
C GLU A 3 -14.19 13.96 3.40
N PHE A 4 -12.94 14.27 3.75
CA PHE A 4 -12.04 13.29 4.33
C PHE A 4 -12.28 13.29 5.83
N ASN A 5 -12.90 12.23 6.36
CA ASN A 5 -13.16 12.07 7.78
C ASN A 5 -12.59 10.75 8.29
N TYR A 6 -11.61 10.83 9.18
CA TYR A 6 -10.97 9.65 9.78
C TYR A 6 -11.33 9.47 11.27
N GLU A 7 -12.27 10.26 11.80
CA GLU A 7 -12.70 10.16 13.21
C GLU A 7 -13.37 8.82 13.52
N GLY A 8 -14.02 8.19 12.54
CA GLY A 8 -14.59 6.85 12.66
C GLY A 8 -13.54 5.73 12.78
N ILE A 9 -12.29 6.01 12.40
CA ILE A 9 -11.16 5.07 12.47
C ILE A 9 -10.36 5.31 13.76
N LYS A 10 -10.05 6.58 14.07
CA LYS A 10 -9.41 6.98 15.31
C LYS A 10 -10.01 8.31 15.77
N SER A 11 -10.62 8.30 16.95
CA SER A 11 -11.19 9.52 17.55
C SER A 11 -10.16 10.64 17.64
N GLY A 12 -10.53 11.82 17.15
CA GLY A 12 -9.67 13.01 17.15
C GLY A 12 -8.54 13.01 16.12
N LEU A 13 -8.48 12.02 15.22
CA LEU A 13 -7.51 11.99 14.12
C LEU A 13 -7.91 13.00 13.04
N LYS A 14 -7.16 14.09 12.94
CA LYS A 14 -7.37 15.10 11.89
C LYS A 14 -6.42 14.83 10.73
N ARG A 15 -6.98 14.82 9.51
CA ARG A 15 -6.19 14.67 8.28
C ARG A 15 -5.09 15.75 8.16
N ALA A 16 -5.36 16.98 8.59
CA ALA A 16 -4.36 18.06 8.55
C ALA A 16 -3.10 17.74 9.39
N ASP A 17 -3.26 17.11 10.56
CA ASP A 17 -2.13 16.76 11.42
C ASP A 17 -1.28 15.64 10.78
N ILE A 18 -1.92 14.68 10.10
CA ILE A 18 -1.24 13.65 9.31
C ILE A 18 -0.44 14.30 8.17
N LEU A 19 -1.07 15.21 7.42
CA LEU A 19 -0.44 15.88 6.28
C LEU A 19 0.79 16.68 6.69
N ASN A 20 0.71 17.48 7.75
CA ASN A 20 1.84 18.27 8.23
C ASN A 20 3.02 17.35 8.59
N ARG A 21 2.74 16.24 9.29
CA ARG A 21 3.79 15.28 9.65
C ARG A 21 4.42 14.60 8.45
N MET A 22 3.61 14.23 7.45
CA MET A 22 4.11 13.63 6.22
C MET A 22 4.98 14.61 5.41
N GLU A 23 4.60 15.89 5.35
CA GLU A 23 5.36 16.95 4.68
C GLU A 23 6.74 17.16 5.34
N ASP A 24 6.85 16.99 6.66
CA ASP A 24 8.12 17.08 7.38
C ASP A 24 9.05 15.87 7.13
N THR A 25 8.50 14.70 6.75
CA THR A 25 9.26 13.43 6.69
C THR A 25 9.44 12.85 5.29
N LEU A 26 8.67 13.31 4.31
CA LEU A 26 8.68 12.79 2.94
C LEU A 26 9.09 13.88 1.96
N SER A 27 9.79 13.49 0.90
CA SER A 27 10.01 14.36 -0.26
C SER A 27 8.70 14.84 -0.88
N ASP A 28 8.71 16.01 -1.52
CA ASP A 28 7.56 16.54 -2.27
C ASP A 28 7.00 15.54 -3.27
N PHE A 29 7.88 14.78 -3.93
CA PHE A 29 7.48 13.74 -4.87
C PHE A 29 6.63 12.66 -4.19
N ARG A 30 7.11 12.12 -3.07
CA ARG A 30 6.44 11.04 -2.34
C ARG A 30 5.18 11.53 -1.63
N TYR A 31 5.22 12.73 -1.07
CA TYR A 31 4.05 13.36 -0.47
C TYR A 31 2.91 13.50 -1.49
N ASN A 32 3.21 14.06 -2.68
CA ASN A 32 2.21 14.21 -3.73
C ASN A 32 1.73 12.87 -4.28
N HIS A 33 2.59 11.84 -4.32
CA HIS A 33 2.20 10.47 -4.62
C HIS A 33 1.13 9.97 -3.63
N CYS A 34 1.40 10.06 -2.33
CA CYS A 34 0.45 9.63 -1.29
C CYS A 34 -0.92 10.33 -1.38
N LEU A 35 -0.94 11.63 -1.71
CA LEU A 35 -2.19 12.37 -1.93
C LEU A 35 -3.01 11.85 -3.13
N ARG A 36 -2.34 11.39 -4.19
CA ARG A 36 -3.00 10.82 -5.36
C ARG A 36 -3.46 9.39 -5.09
N VAL A 37 -2.67 8.60 -4.36
CA VAL A 37 -3.07 7.27 -3.91
C VAL A 37 -4.28 7.35 -2.98
N GLU A 38 -4.31 8.26 -2.01
CA GLU A 38 -5.49 8.49 -1.14
C GLU A 38 -6.77 8.69 -1.97
N LYS A 39 -6.73 9.58 -2.97
CA LYS A 39 -7.89 9.84 -3.84
C LYS A 39 -8.27 8.62 -4.69
N THR A 40 -7.28 7.92 -5.23
CA THR A 40 -7.49 6.76 -6.10
C THR A 40 -8.06 5.58 -5.31
N SER A 41 -7.50 5.27 -4.15
CA SER A 41 -7.99 4.21 -3.26
C SER A 41 -9.42 4.46 -2.77
N ARG A 42 -9.76 5.72 -2.45
CA ARG A 42 -11.15 6.11 -2.12
C ARG A 42 -12.11 5.83 -3.27
N ALA A 43 -11.73 6.21 -4.50
CA ALA A 43 -12.56 6.00 -5.67
C ALA A 43 -12.76 4.50 -5.96
N LEU A 44 -11.68 3.71 -5.88
CA LEU A 44 -11.74 2.26 -6.06
C LEU A 44 -12.61 1.58 -4.98
N ALA A 45 -12.46 1.98 -3.72
CA ALA A 45 -13.30 1.46 -2.63
C ALA A 45 -14.78 1.81 -2.82
N ALA A 46 -15.09 3.04 -3.23
CA ALA A 46 -16.46 3.46 -3.49
C ALA A 46 -17.11 2.66 -4.64
N GLU A 47 -16.35 2.38 -5.70
CA GLU A 47 -16.84 1.63 -6.87
C GLU A 47 -17.03 0.14 -6.56
N PHE A 48 -16.08 -0.48 -5.87
CA PHE A 48 -16.03 -1.94 -5.70
C PHE A 48 -16.45 -2.43 -4.31
N GLY A 49 -17.10 -1.58 -3.51
CA GLY A 49 -17.73 -1.97 -2.24
C GLY A 49 -16.77 -2.14 -1.06
N GLY A 50 -15.69 -1.36 -1.02
CA GLY A 50 -14.79 -1.22 0.14
C GLY A 50 -15.17 -0.05 1.05
N ASP A 51 -14.62 -0.03 2.25
CA ASP A 51 -14.73 1.12 3.16
C ASP A 51 -13.88 2.28 2.62
N VAL A 52 -14.56 3.36 2.20
CA VAL A 52 -13.94 4.52 1.55
C VAL A 52 -12.96 5.24 2.48
N ASP A 53 -13.28 5.39 3.76
CA ASP A 53 -12.43 6.14 4.68
C ASP A 53 -11.21 5.31 5.09
N ARG A 54 -11.36 4.00 5.30
CA ARG A 54 -10.22 3.10 5.55
C ARG A 54 -9.30 3.01 4.34
N ALA A 55 -9.84 2.86 3.13
CA ALA A 55 -9.04 2.83 1.90
C ALA A 55 -8.33 4.17 1.65
N GLY A 56 -8.99 5.29 1.95
CA GLY A 56 -8.37 6.61 1.89
C GLY A 56 -7.23 6.77 2.88
N LEU A 57 -7.46 6.45 4.16
CA LEU A 57 -6.42 6.59 5.18
C LEU A 57 -5.22 5.67 4.92
N ALA A 58 -5.49 4.42 4.56
CA ALA A 58 -4.44 3.47 4.20
C ALA A 58 -3.68 3.93 2.95
N GLY A 59 -4.38 4.42 1.92
CA GLY A 59 -3.75 4.99 0.72
C GLY A 59 -2.91 6.24 1.01
N LEU A 60 -3.35 7.09 1.93
CA LEU A 60 -2.58 8.25 2.37
C LEU A 60 -1.30 7.83 3.11
N LEU A 61 -1.36 6.78 3.92
CA LEU A 61 -0.28 6.38 4.82
C LEU A 61 0.61 5.23 4.28
N HIS A 62 0.29 4.63 3.13
CA HIS A 62 0.96 3.41 2.64
C HIS A 62 2.49 3.55 2.58
N ASP A 63 2.95 4.74 2.21
CA ASP A 63 4.36 5.10 2.02
C ASP A 63 4.92 5.97 3.16
N TYR A 64 4.22 6.06 4.29
CA TYR A 64 4.62 6.90 5.44
C TYR A 64 6.06 6.63 5.91
N ALA A 65 6.49 5.37 5.84
CA ALA A 65 7.84 4.96 6.25
C ALA A 65 8.84 4.88 5.08
N LYS A 66 8.46 5.27 3.85
CA LYS A 66 9.23 4.96 2.64
C LYS A 66 10.66 5.50 2.65
N GLU A 67 10.84 6.68 3.23
CA GLU A 67 12.11 7.41 3.25
C GLU A 67 12.84 7.30 4.61
N ARG A 68 12.42 6.36 5.48
CA ARG A 68 13.13 6.03 6.72
C ARG A 68 14.40 5.23 6.43
N SER A 69 15.35 5.26 7.37
CA SER A 69 16.64 4.59 7.23
C SER A 69 16.53 3.09 7.51
N ASP A 70 17.45 2.32 6.93
CA ASP A 70 17.53 0.87 7.13
C ASP A 70 17.77 0.53 8.61
N GLU A 71 18.57 1.32 9.33
CA GLU A 71 18.83 1.15 10.76
C GLU A 71 17.57 1.29 11.62
N GLU A 72 16.67 2.20 11.24
CA GLU A 72 15.39 2.38 11.94
C GLU A 72 14.51 1.13 11.77
N PHE A 73 14.42 0.59 10.55
CA PHE A 73 13.70 -0.65 10.30
C PHE A 73 14.29 -1.84 11.06
N ILE A 74 15.60 -2.01 11.03
CA ILE A 74 16.29 -3.09 11.77
C ILE A 74 16.05 -2.94 13.28
N THR A 75 16.06 -1.71 13.80
CA THR A 75 15.77 -1.44 15.20
C THR A 75 14.34 -1.85 15.56
N GLU A 76 13.35 -1.45 14.76
CA GLU A 76 11.95 -1.81 15.02
C GLU A 76 11.68 -3.31 14.87
N ILE A 77 12.30 -3.99 13.89
CA ILE A 77 12.22 -5.45 13.74
C ILE A 77 12.68 -6.15 15.03
N ASN A 78 13.84 -5.76 15.55
CA ASN A 78 14.41 -6.37 16.77
C ASN A 78 13.59 -6.01 18.02
N LYS A 79 13.23 -4.73 18.18
CA LYS A 79 12.50 -4.20 19.35
C LYS A 79 11.11 -4.82 19.50
N LYS A 80 10.41 -5.07 18.39
CA LYS A 80 9.05 -5.63 18.37
C LYS A 80 9.02 -7.15 18.19
N HIS A 81 10.18 -7.80 18.08
CA HIS A 81 10.29 -9.23 17.79
C HIS A 81 9.48 -9.66 16.56
N LEU A 82 9.61 -8.87 15.48
CA LEU A 82 9.01 -9.22 14.19
C LEU A 82 9.72 -10.43 13.58
N ASP A 83 9.18 -10.96 12.47
CA ASP A 83 9.77 -12.09 11.76
C ASP A 83 11.27 -11.83 11.44
N PRO A 84 12.20 -12.67 11.95
CA PRO A 84 13.64 -12.50 11.71
C PRO A 84 14.02 -12.51 10.23
N GLU A 85 13.23 -13.16 9.35
CA GLU A 85 13.48 -13.16 7.91
C GLU A 85 13.42 -11.76 7.30
N LEU A 86 12.72 -10.81 7.96
CA LEU A 86 12.71 -9.42 7.55
C LEU A 86 14.11 -8.80 7.60
N LEU A 87 15.03 -9.26 8.44
CA LEU A 87 16.41 -8.73 8.47
C LEU A 87 17.19 -9.01 7.18
N HIS A 88 16.71 -9.92 6.34
CA HIS A 88 17.27 -10.22 5.02
C HIS A 88 16.54 -9.51 3.87
N ALA A 89 15.50 -8.75 4.16
CA ALA A 89 14.76 -7.98 3.16
C ALA A 89 15.42 -6.59 2.93
N ASN A 90 14.67 -5.67 2.33
CA ASN A 90 15.12 -4.31 2.07
C ASN A 90 13.96 -3.32 2.22
N ASN A 91 14.24 -2.02 2.04
CA ASN A 91 13.26 -0.96 2.17
C ASN A 91 11.98 -1.23 1.36
N ALA A 92 12.04 -1.83 0.16
CA ALA A 92 10.84 -2.13 -0.64
C ALA A 92 9.86 -3.09 0.06
N ILE A 93 10.33 -3.88 1.02
CA ILE A 93 9.51 -4.75 1.86
C ILE A 93 9.22 -4.09 3.21
N TRP A 94 10.23 -3.47 3.82
CA TRP A 94 10.10 -2.91 5.17
C TRP A 94 9.10 -1.77 5.28
N HIS A 95 9.07 -0.84 4.32
CA HIS A 95 8.19 0.33 4.43
C HIS A 95 6.70 -0.01 4.49
N GLY A 96 6.29 -1.15 3.93
CA GLY A 96 4.95 -1.69 4.13
C GLY A 96 4.82 -2.40 5.47
N ILE A 97 5.57 -3.50 5.64
CA ILE A 97 5.38 -4.42 6.79
C ILE A 97 5.77 -3.77 8.12
N VAL A 98 6.98 -3.22 8.20
CA VAL A 98 7.50 -2.56 9.41
C VAL A 98 6.93 -1.15 9.52
N GLY A 99 6.70 -0.46 8.40
CA GLY A 99 6.08 0.87 8.39
C GLY A 99 4.70 0.91 9.04
N ALA A 100 3.88 -0.15 8.89
CA ALA A 100 2.61 -0.24 9.61
C ALA A 100 2.80 -0.24 11.15
N GLU A 101 3.88 -0.84 11.66
CA GLU A 101 4.19 -0.84 13.09
C GLU A 101 4.74 0.51 13.56
N ILE A 102 5.46 1.24 12.70
CA ILE A 102 5.87 2.63 12.95
C ILE A 102 4.63 3.53 13.02
N ILE A 103 3.68 3.37 12.10
CA ILE A 103 2.41 4.12 12.09
C ILE A 103 1.59 3.86 13.36
N LYS A 104 1.54 2.62 13.84
CA LYS A 104 0.90 2.29 15.12
C LYS A 104 1.47 3.14 16.26
N ASP A 105 2.80 3.19 16.38
CA ASP A 105 3.47 3.86 17.49
C ASP A 105 3.40 5.38 17.36
N GLU A 106 3.66 5.93 16.17
CA GLU A 106 3.76 7.38 15.97
C GLU A 106 2.39 8.06 15.84
N LEU A 107 1.42 7.40 15.21
CA LEU A 107 0.09 7.96 14.92
C LEU A 107 -1.01 7.39 15.83
N GLY A 108 -0.74 6.34 16.61
CA GLY A 108 -1.73 5.72 17.49
C GLY A 108 -2.94 5.15 16.73
N ILE A 109 -2.74 4.73 15.48
CA ILE A 109 -3.76 4.08 14.65
C ILE A 109 -3.69 2.59 14.91
N TYR A 110 -4.82 1.97 15.28
CA TYR A 110 -4.91 0.54 15.61
C TYR A 110 -5.97 -0.21 14.79
N ASP A 111 -6.59 0.46 13.81
CA ASP A 111 -7.54 -0.17 12.90
C ASP A 111 -6.78 -1.14 11.97
N GLU A 112 -7.01 -2.43 12.14
CA GLU A 112 -6.26 -3.46 11.43
C GLU A 112 -6.66 -3.58 9.95
N ASP A 113 -7.80 -3.06 9.51
CA ASP A 113 -8.10 -3.00 8.08
C ASP A 113 -7.19 -1.97 7.40
N VAL A 114 -7.00 -0.80 8.02
CA VAL A 114 -6.05 0.23 7.53
C VAL A 114 -4.62 -0.31 7.56
N LEU A 115 -4.20 -0.87 8.69
CA LEU A 115 -2.81 -1.30 8.86
C LEU A 115 -2.47 -2.51 8.00
N ASN A 116 -3.39 -3.46 7.80
CA ASN A 116 -3.15 -4.59 6.91
C ASN A 116 -3.08 -4.18 5.44
N ALA A 117 -3.89 -3.23 5.00
CA ALA A 117 -3.76 -2.67 3.67
C ALA A 117 -2.36 -2.06 3.45
N ILE A 118 -1.82 -1.35 4.45
CA ILE A 118 -0.44 -0.83 4.43
C ILE A 118 0.59 -1.97 4.46
N ARG A 119 0.46 -2.97 5.33
CA ARG A 119 1.44 -4.10 5.40
C ARG A 119 1.56 -4.85 4.08
N ARG A 120 0.46 -4.92 3.31
CA ARG A 120 0.34 -5.76 2.11
C ARG A 120 0.50 -4.98 0.81
N HIS A 121 0.62 -3.66 0.84
CA HIS A 121 0.54 -2.84 -0.37
C HIS A 121 1.66 -3.10 -1.39
N THR A 122 2.80 -3.69 -0.99
CA THR A 122 3.91 -3.99 -1.90
C THR A 122 3.96 -5.43 -2.39
N VAL A 123 3.50 -6.38 -1.58
CA VAL A 123 3.68 -7.83 -1.83
C VAL A 123 2.34 -8.56 -2.00
N GLY A 124 1.22 -7.87 -1.77
CA GLY A 124 -0.11 -8.44 -1.75
C GLY A 124 -0.32 -9.47 -0.64
N SER A 125 -1.45 -10.16 -0.70
CA SER A 125 -1.75 -11.34 0.13
C SER A 125 -2.80 -12.21 -0.54
N THR A 126 -2.89 -13.48 -0.17
CA THR A 126 -4.03 -14.34 -0.51
C THR A 126 -5.33 -13.90 0.19
N ASN A 127 -5.23 -13.13 1.27
CA ASN A 127 -6.36 -12.68 2.09
C ASN A 127 -6.63 -11.18 1.96
N MET A 128 -6.45 -10.60 0.76
CA MET A 128 -6.71 -9.18 0.55
C MET A 128 -8.20 -8.83 0.64
N THR A 129 -8.52 -7.90 1.53
CA THR A 129 -9.86 -7.28 1.62
C THR A 129 -10.09 -6.31 0.46
N GLN A 130 -11.30 -5.75 0.32
CA GLN A 130 -11.52 -4.68 -0.67
C GLN A 130 -10.69 -3.42 -0.37
N VAL A 131 -10.43 -3.12 0.90
CA VAL A 131 -9.55 -2.02 1.31
C VAL A 131 -8.11 -2.31 0.87
N ASP A 132 -7.61 -3.52 1.13
CA ASP A 132 -6.26 -3.93 0.73
C ASP A 132 -6.07 -3.81 -0.78
N LYS A 133 -7.02 -4.34 -1.58
CA LYS A 133 -6.95 -4.30 -3.04
C LYS A 133 -7.04 -2.87 -3.58
N ALA A 134 -7.91 -2.05 -3.01
CA ALA A 134 -8.04 -0.65 -3.42
C ALA A 134 -6.74 0.13 -3.20
N VAL A 135 -6.02 -0.14 -2.10
CA VAL A 135 -4.72 0.51 -1.81
C VAL A 135 -3.61 -0.04 -2.70
N PHE A 136 -3.52 -1.37 -2.83
CA PHE A 136 -2.55 -2.04 -3.70
C PHE A 136 -2.64 -1.52 -5.14
N VAL A 137 -3.84 -1.63 -5.74
CA VAL A 137 -4.10 -1.14 -7.10
C VAL A 137 -3.97 0.38 -7.18
N GLY A 138 -4.46 1.10 -6.16
CA GLY A 138 -4.41 2.55 -6.10
C GLY A 138 -2.99 3.10 -6.19
N ASP A 139 -2.02 2.49 -5.49
CA ASP A 139 -0.60 2.85 -5.57
C ASP A 139 -0.02 2.68 -6.98
N PHE A 140 -0.45 1.62 -7.67
CA PHE A 140 0.05 1.28 -8.99
C PHE A 140 -0.53 2.14 -10.12
N ILE A 141 -1.80 2.54 -10.03
CA ILE A 141 -2.53 3.19 -11.13
C ILE A 141 -2.74 4.70 -10.96
N GLU A 142 -2.34 5.27 -9.83
CA GLU A 142 -2.60 6.67 -9.52
C GLU A 142 -2.20 7.61 -10.69
N PRO A 143 -2.91 8.75 -10.91
CA PRO A 143 -2.78 9.56 -12.13
C PRO A 143 -1.38 10.08 -12.48
N GLY A 144 -0.47 10.18 -11.51
CA GLY A 144 0.92 10.60 -11.69
C GLY A 144 1.89 9.49 -12.08
N ARG A 145 1.46 8.22 -12.10
CA ARG A 145 2.27 7.09 -12.59
C ARG A 145 2.37 7.12 -14.10
N ASP A 146 3.59 6.94 -14.59
CA ASP A 146 3.93 6.86 -16.01
C ASP A 146 5.02 5.80 -16.23
N PHE A 147 4.62 4.64 -16.75
CA PHE A 147 5.53 3.53 -17.07
C PHE A 147 4.88 2.57 -18.08
N PRO A 148 5.66 1.73 -18.79
CA PRO A 148 5.11 0.76 -19.75
C PRO A 148 4.11 -0.21 -19.10
N GLY A 149 2.87 -0.23 -19.61
CA GLY A 149 1.79 -1.08 -19.10
C GLY A 149 0.77 -0.36 -18.21
N ILE A 150 0.94 0.94 -17.93
CA ILE A 150 0.02 1.70 -17.05
C ILE A 150 -1.40 1.80 -17.62
N ASP A 151 -1.56 1.96 -18.94
CA ASP A 151 -2.87 2.05 -19.57
C ASP A 151 -3.62 0.71 -19.53
N GLU A 152 -2.90 -0.40 -19.70
CA GLU A 152 -3.44 -1.74 -19.49
C GLU A 152 -3.85 -1.93 -18.02
N ALA A 153 -3.01 -1.50 -17.06
CA ALA A 153 -3.32 -1.60 -15.64
C ALA A 153 -4.64 -0.89 -15.29
N ARG A 154 -4.81 0.34 -15.78
CA ARG A 154 -6.04 1.13 -15.60
C ARG A 154 -7.27 0.44 -16.20
N LYS A 155 -7.14 -0.13 -17.41
CA LYS A 155 -8.23 -0.92 -18.03
C LYS A 155 -8.61 -2.15 -17.21
N TYR A 156 -7.65 -2.82 -16.57
CA TYR A 156 -7.97 -3.94 -15.68
C TYR A 156 -8.66 -3.49 -14.38
N ALA A 157 -8.28 -2.32 -13.85
CA ALA A 157 -8.95 -1.71 -12.70
C ALA A 157 -10.40 -1.32 -13.00
N GLU A 158 -10.73 -0.94 -14.24
CA GLU A 158 -12.11 -0.70 -14.66
C GLU A 158 -12.94 -1.99 -14.72
N LYS A 159 -12.31 -3.15 -14.99
CA LYS A 159 -13.02 -4.45 -15.01
C LYS A 159 -13.35 -4.94 -13.60
N SER A 160 -12.35 -5.06 -12.75
CA SER A 160 -12.49 -5.44 -11.34
C SER A 160 -11.18 -5.27 -10.58
N LEU A 161 -11.25 -5.10 -9.25
CA LEU A 161 -10.07 -5.12 -8.40
C LEU A 161 -9.29 -6.45 -8.48
N ASP A 162 -9.97 -7.59 -8.67
CA ASP A 162 -9.31 -8.90 -8.80
C ASP A 162 -8.49 -9.00 -10.10
N SER A 163 -9.00 -8.45 -11.21
CA SER A 163 -8.26 -8.35 -12.48
C SER A 163 -7.06 -7.41 -12.36
N ALA A 164 -7.23 -6.25 -11.72
CA ALA A 164 -6.15 -5.29 -11.53
C ALA A 164 -5.02 -5.82 -10.64
N VAL A 165 -5.36 -6.40 -9.49
CA VAL A 165 -4.39 -7.08 -8.62
C VAL A 165 -3.62 -8.15 -9.37
N THR A 166 -4.33 -8.97 -10.16
CA THR A 166 -3.71 -10.03 -10.96
C THR A 166 -2.72 -9.46 -11.97
N PHE A 167 -3.11 -8.40 -12.68
CA PHE A 167 -2.26 -7.73 -13.66
C PHE A 167 -1.02 -7.14 -13.00
N GLU A 168 -1.19 -6.40 -11.90
CA GLU A 168 -0.12 -5.75 -11.17
C GLU A 168 0.88 -6.76 -10.60
N LEU A 169 0.43 -7.86 -10.01
CA LEU A 169 1.32 -8.92 -9.51
C LEU A 169 2.10 -9.58 -10.65
N LYS A 170 1.44 -9.86 -11.78
CA LYS A 170 2.09 -10.41 -12.97
C LYS A 170 3.16 -9.45 -13.50
N HIS A 171 2.82 -8.16 -13.64
CA HIS A 171 3.71 -7.12 -14.13
C HIS A 171 4.92 -6.93 -13.19
N SER A 172 4.67 -6.88 -11.88
CA SER A 172 5.72 -6.73 -10.86
C SER A 172 6.69 -7.91 -10.87
N ILE A 173 6.20 -9.15 -10.95
CA ILE A 173 7.06 -10.33 -11.05
C ILE A 173 7.89 -10.30 -12.33
N GLN A 174 7.26 -9.97 -13.47
CA GLN A 174 7.99 -9.86 -14.74
C GLN A 174 9.10 -8.82 -14.66
N HIS A 175 8.81 -7.63 -14.10
CA HIS A 175 9.80 -6.58 -13.90
C HIS A 175 10.97 -7.02 -13.02
N LEU A 176 10.71 -7.73 -11.91
CA LEU A 176 11.75 -8.25 -11.02
C LEU A 176 12.63 -9.30 -11.72
N VAL A 177 12.03 -10.20 -12.51
CA VAL A 177 12.76 -11.18 -13.32
C VAL A 177 13.63 -10.48 -14.36
N ASP A 178 13.08 -9.55 -15.12
CA ASP A 178 13.80 -8.83 -16.19
C ASP A 178 14.96 -7.98 -15.64
N THR A 179 14.88 -7.56 -14.38
CA THR A 179 15.90 -6.76 -13.70
C THR A 179 16.83 -7.58 -12.79
N ASN A 180 16.73 -8.91 -12.79
CA ASN A 180 17.53 -9.83 -11.95
C ASN A 180 17.44 -9.49 -10.45
N ARG A 181 16.24 -9.15 -9.97
CA ARG A 181 15.97 -8.85 -8.56
C ARG A 181 15.28 -10.03 -7.88
N GLU A 182 15.52 -10.16 -6.58
CA GLU A 182 14.82 -11.15 -5.77
C GLU A 182 13.32 -10.86 -5.70
N ILE A 183 12.53 -11.92 -5.75
CA ILE A 183 11.09 -11.85 -5.57
C ILE A 183 10.79 -12.26 -4.13
N TYR A 184 10.22 -11.35 -3.36
CA TYR A 184 9.82 -11.66 -2.00
C TYR A 184 8.76 -12.78 -2.01
N PRO A 185 8.89 -13.85 -1.20
CA PRO A 185 8.05 -15.05 -1.33
C PRO A 185 6.54 -14.76 -1.30
N ALA A 186 6.11 -13.80 -0.48
CA ALA A 186 4.70 -13.41 -0.40
C ALA A 186 4.15 -12.90 -1.73
N THR A 187 4.95 -12.17 -2.53
CA THR A 187 4.54 -11.71 -3.87
C THR A 187 4.22 -12.87 -4.80
N PHE A 188 5.06 -13.91 -4.81
CA PHE A 188 4.83 -15.09 -5.65
C PHE A 188 3.62 -15.91 -5.18
N VAL A 189 3.42 -16.03 -3.86
CA VAL A 189 2.24 -16.67 -3.26
C VAL A 189 0.96 -15.90 -3.63
N SER A 190 0.98 -14.57 -3.50
CA SER A 190 -0.12 -13.70 -3.91
C SER A 190 -0.45 -13.88 -5.39
N TYR A 191 0.55 -13.87 -6.27
CA TYR A 191 0.36 -14.07 -7.70
C TYR A 191 -0.34 -15.40 -8.01
N ASN A 192 0.16 -16.51 -7.47
CA ASN A 192 -0.42 -17.85 -7.70
C ASN A 192 -1.89 -17.96 -7.26
N TYR A 193 -2.28 -17.17 -6.25
CA TYR A 193 -3.65 -17.10 -5.78
C TYR A 193 -4.54 -16.27 -6.71
N TRP A 194 -4.10 -15.06 -7.07
CA TRP A 194 -4.92 -14.10 -7.82
C TRP A 194 -5.02 -14.41 -9.31
N ILE A 195 -4.01 -15.05 -9.93
CA ILE A 195 -4.05 -15.46 -11.35
C ILE A 195 -5.20 -16.43 -11.68
N LYS A 196 -5.81 -17.07 -10.67
CA LYS A 196 -6.97 -17.95 -10.82
C LYS A 196 -8.32 -17.22 -10.67
N LYS A 197 -8.30 -15.93 -10.36
CA LYS A 197 -9.46 -15.11 -9.97
C LYS A 197 -9.65 -13.91 -10.88
N GLY A 198 -8.57 -13.22 -11.22
CA GLY A 198 -8.62 -12.10 -12.14
C GLY A 198 -8.72 -12.55 -13.59
N GLU A 199 -9.54 -11.85 -14.37
CA GLU A 199 -9.64 -12.02 -15.82
C GLU A 199 -8.66 -11.08 -16.51
N LEU A 200 -7.58 -11.66 -17.08
CA LEU A 200 -6.59 -10.98 -17.93
C LEU A 200 -7.03 -11.02 -19.41
#